data_AF-A0A356K228-F1
#
_entry.id   AF-A0A356K228-F1
#
_cell.length_a   1.000
_cell.length_b   1.000
_cell.length_c   1.000
_cell.angle_alpha   90.00
_cell.angle_beta   90.00
_cell.angle_gamma   90.00
#
_symmetry.space_group_name_H-M   'P 1'
#
loop_
_entity.id
_entity.type
_entity.pdbx_description
1 polymer ?
#
loop_
_entity_poly.entity_id
_entity_poly.type
_entity_poly.pdbx_seq_one_letter_code
_entity_poly.pdbx_strand_id
1 'polypeptide(L)'
;MKKSGFTLVEVIAVITLIAALVLLVVPKLADMDTKSKEKMYNAKVTEILAGAYKYGTDNIDNLTNECLDVTVGTLLKLGYVKSDDNSGFYVTNPKNNESMNNLIICVKYENGKVVTNVSN
;
A
#
# COMPACT_ATOMS: atom_id res chain seq x y z
N MET A 1 3.30 -46.83 -39.34
CA MET A 1 3.11 -46.13 -38.04
C MET A 1 1.81 -45.36 -38.10
N LYS A 2 0.83 -45.66 -37.23
CA LYS A 2 -0.48 -44.98 -37.22
C LYS A 2 -0.35 -43.68 -36.42
N LYS A 3 -0.49 -42.53 -37.07
CA LYS A 3 -0.54 -41.23 -36.38
C LYS A 3 -1.96 -40.99 -35.89
N SER A 4 -2.18 -41.13 -34.59
CA SER A 4 -3.43 -40.73 -33.92
C SER A 4 -3.35 -39.24 -33.56
N GLY A 5 -3.98 -38.40 -34.36
CA GLY A 5 -4.20 -36.98 -34.03
C GLY A 5 -5.51 -36.80 -33.27
N PHE A 6 -5.60 -35.73 -32.48
CA PHE A 6 -6.85 -35.31 -31.85
C PHE A 6 -7.87 -34.87 -32.90
N THR A 7 -9.15 -35.10 -32.60
CA THR A 7 -10.26 -34.63 -33.43
C THR A 7 -10.62 -33.18 -33.10
N LEU A 8 -11.22 -32.46 -34.05
CA LEU A 8 -11.65 -31.08 -33.84
C LEU A 8 -12.65 -30.94 -32.69
N VAL A 9 -13.56 -31.90 -32.53
CA VAL A 9 -14.57 -31.89 -31.47
C VAL A 9 -13.92 -31.98 -30.08
N GLU A 10 -12.91 -32.82 -29.92
CA GLU A 10 -12.16 -32.94 -28.66
C GLU A 10 -11.47 -31.63 -28.30
N VAL A 11 -10.88 -30.93 -29.28
CA VAL A 11 -10.23 -29.63 -29.06
C VAL A 11 -11.24 -28.55 -28.65
N ILE A 12 -12.40 -28.49 -29.31
CA ILE A 12 -13.45 -27.51 -28.99
C ILE A 12 -14.03 -27.76 -27.60
N ALA A 13 -14.23 -29.02 -27.21
CA ALA A 13 -14.71 -29.38 -25.88
C ALA A 13 -13.75 -28.88 -24.79
N VAL A 14 -12.44 -29.06 -24.97
CA VAL A 14 -11.43 -28.59 -24.01
C VAL A 14 -11.38 -27.05 -23.94
N ILE A 15 -11.42 -26.36 -25.08
CA ILE A 15 -11.41 -24.88 -25.11
C ILE A 15 -12.65 -24.32 -24.41
N THR A 16 -13.81 -24.93 -24.61
CA THR A 16 -15.06 -24.50 -23.97
C THR A 16 -14.99 -24.65 -22.45
N LEU A 17 -14.41 -25.76 -21.96
CA LEU A 17 -14.19 -25.96 -20.53
C LEU A 17 -13.22 -24.94 -19.94
N ILE A 18 -12.11 -24.62 -20.65
CA ILE A 18 -11.17 -23.58 -20.21
C ILE A 18 -11.86 -22.21 -20.15
N ALA A 19 -12.66 -21.86 -21.17
CA ALA A 19 -13.39 -20.60 -21.21
C ALA A 19 -14.35 -20.45 -20.02
N ALA A 20 -15.10 -21.51 -19.68
CA ALA A 20 -15.98 -21.52 -18.52
C ALA A 20 -15.22 -21.32 -17.20
N LEU A 21 -14.05 -21.95 -17.04
CA LEU A 21 -13.20 -21.78 -15.86
C LEU A 21 -12.67 -20.34 -15.75
N VAL A 22 -12.23 -19.75 -16.85
CA VAL A 22 -11.70 -18.37 -16.87
C VAL A 22 -12.76 -17.38 -16.38
N LEU A 23 -14.02 -17.52 -16.80
CA LEU A 23 -15.12 -16.65 -16.37
C LEU A 23 -15.36 -16.67 -14.84
N LEU A 24 -15.12 -17.81 -14.19
CA LEU A 24 -15.27 -17.95 -12.74
C LEU A 24 -14.05 -17.46 -11.97
N VAL A 25 -12.84 -17.60 -12.54
CA VAL A 25 -11.57 -17.35 -11.85
C VAL A 25 -11.13 -15.89 -11.95
N VAL A 26 -11.23 -15.27 -13.13
CA VAL A 26 -10.75 -13.90 -13.38
C VAL A 26 -11.30 -12.85 -12.40
N PRO A 27 -12.63 -12.75 -12.12
CA PRO A 27 -13.12 -11.73 -11.19
C PRO A 27 -12.57 -11.94 -9.77
N LYS A 28 -12.43 -13.20 -9.33
CA LYS A 28 -11.87 -13.51 -8.00
C LYS A 28 -10.41 -13.08 -7.87
N LEU A 29 -9.61 -13.27 -8.93
CA LEU A 29 -8.22 -12.82 -8.94
C LEU A 29 -8.13 -11.28 -8.89
N ALA A 30 -9.00 -10.58 -9.62
CA ALA A 30 -9.07 -9.12 -9.59
C ALA A 30 -9.45 -8.59 -8.18
N ASP A 31 -10.45 -9.19 -7.54
CA ASP A 31 -10.84 -8.84 -6.16
C ASP A 31 -9.72 -9.13 -5.15
N MET A 32 -8.96 -10.20 -5.36
CA MET A 32 -7.83 -10.54 -4.50
C MET A 32 -6.68 -9.54 -4.66
N ASP A 33 -6.40 -9.10 -5.89
CA ASP A 33 -5.37 -8.09 -6.18
C ASP A 33 -5.70 -6.75 -5.50
N THR A 34 -6.94 -6.28 -5.62
CA THR A 34 -7.37 -5.02 -4.98
C THR A 34 -7.26 -5.09 -3.46
N LYS A 35 -7.72 -6.18 -2.83
CA LYS A 35 -7.58 -6.41 -1.39
C LYS A 35 -6.13 -6.51 -0.94
N SER A 36 -5.26 -7.11 -1.76
CA SER A 36 -3.83 -7.20 -1.48
C SER A 36 -3.19 -5.80 -1.45
N LYS A 37 -3.45 -4.99 -2.48
CA LYS A 37 -2.98 -3.60 -2.56
C LYS A 37 -3.51 -2.74 -1.41
N GLU A 38 -4.75 -2.94 -0.99
CA GLU A 38 -5.32 -2.25 0.16
C GLU A 38 -4.63 -2.62 1.48
N LYS A 39 -4.36 -3.91 1.71
CA LYS A 39 -3.58 -4.36 2.88
C LYS A 39 -2.18 -3.76 2.88
N MET A 40 -1.51 -3.73 1.73
CA MET A 40 -0.19 -3.12 1.60
C MET A 40 -0.23 -1.61 1.89
N TYR A 41 -1.26 -0.91 1.40
CA TYR A 41 -1.46 0.51 1.68
C TYR A 41 -1.62 0.77 3.18
N ASN A 42 -2.48 0.01 3.86
CA ASN A 42 -2.73 0.17 5.28
C ASN A 42 -1.48 -0.15 6.12
N ALA A 43 -0.71 -1.16 5.73
CA ALA A 43 0.58 -1.46 6.35
C ALA A 43 1.57 -0.29 6.18
N LYS A 44 1.66 0.29 4.97
CA LYS A 44 2.52 1.46 4.69
C LYS A 44 2.12 2.67 5.54
N VAL A 45 0.83 2.98 5.62
CA VAL A 45 0.33 4.08 6.46
C VAL A 45 0.67 3.83 7.93
N THR A 46 0.55 2.59 8.40
CA THR A 46 0.91 2.22 9.78
C THR A 46 2.41 2.44 10.05
N GLU A 47 3.28 2.07 9.11
CA GLU A 47 4.73 2.32 9.21
C GLU A 47 5.05 3.83 9.23
N ILE A 48 4.39 4.61 8.36
CA ILE A 48 4.52 6.07 8.34
C ILE A 48 4.10 6.68 9.67
N LEU A 49 2.96 6.26 10.23
CA LEU A 49 2.48 6.73 11.53
C LEU A 49 3.45 6.36 12.66
N ALA A 50 4.05 5.18 12.63
CA ALA A 50 5.09 4.80 13.58
C ALA A 50 6.34 5.70 13.48
N GLY A 51 6.76 6.03 12.25
CA GLY A 51 7.83 7.01 12.01
C GLY A 51 7.49 8.41 12.52
N ALA A 52 6.27 8.89 12.24
CA ALA A 52 5.76 10.16 12.74
C ALA A 52 5.66 10.19 14.27
N TYR A 53 5.29 9.07 14.89
CA TYR A 53 5.21 8.94 16.34
C TYR A 53 6.60 9.07 16.97
N LYS A 54 7.61 8.43 16.35
CA LYS A 54 9.00 8.58 16.76
C LYS A 54 9.47 10.04 16.61
N TYR A 55 9.18 10.68 15.48
CA TYR A 55 9.45 12.11 15.28
C TYR A 55 8.82 12.97 16.38
N GLY A 56 7.55 12.75 16.70
CA GLY A 56 6.87 13.48 17.75
C GLY A 56 7.46 13.23 19.14
N THR A 57 7.92 12.01 19.41
CA THR A 57 8.56 11.64 20.68
C THR A 57 9.92 12.33 20.84
N ASP A 58 10.71 12.36 19.77
CA ASP A 58 12.02 13.02 19.74
C ASP A 58 11.91 14.56 19.80
N ASN A 59 10.72 15.12 19.51
CA ASN A 59 10.43 16.55 19.48
C ASN A 59 9.27 16.93 20.42
N ILE A 60 9.11 16.19 21.51
CA ILE A 60 7.93 16.30 22.41
C ILE A 60 7.74 17.71 22.97
N ASP A 61 8.83 18.44 23.23
CA ASP A 61 8.79 19.81 23.77
C ASP A 61 8.18 20.83 22.79
N ASN A 62 8.13 20.48 21.49
CA ASN A 62 7.54 21.30 20.45
C ASN A 62 6.08 20.94 20.16
N LEU A 63 5.54 19.91 20.83
CA LEU A 63 4.18 19.45 20.61
C LEU A 63 3.21 20.05 21.63
N THR A 64 1.99 20.25 21.16
CA THR A 64 0.86 20.66 22.00
C THR A 64 -0.31 19.71 21.74
N ASN A 65 -1.47 19.98 22.35
CA ASN A 65 -2.71 19.27 22.02
C ASN A 65 -3.21 19.58 20.59
N GLU A 66 -2.66 20.61 19.93
CA GLU A 66 -2.97 20.96 18.54
C GLU A 66 -2.16 20.12 17.56
N CYS A 67 -2.73 19.87 16.37
CA CYS A 67 -2.06 19.14 15.31
C CYS A 67 -0.86 19.93 14.77
N LEU A 68 0.34 19.35 14.90
CA LEU A 68 1.48 19.72 14.08
C LEU A 68 1.44 18.88 12.81
N ASP A 69 1.10 19.52 11.70
CA ASP A 69 1.05 18.88 10.39
C ASP A 69 2.47 18.70 9.81
N VAL A 70 2.85 17.44 9.60
CA VAL A 70 4.14 17.06 9.03
C VAL A 70 3.91 16.20 7.80
N THR A 71 4.56 16.53 6.69
CA THR A 71 4.45 15.73 5.47
C THR A 71 5.31 14.46 5.56
N VAL A 72 4.88 13.38 4.91
CA VAL A 72 5.68 12.15 4.79
C VAL A 72 7.05 12.42 4.18
N GLY A 73 7.14 13.34 3.20
CA GLY A 73 8.41 13.77 2.62
C GLY A 73 9.36 14.41 3.64
N THR A 74 8.83 15.15 4.62
CA THR A 74 9.62 15.70 5.72
C THR A 74 10.12 14.59 6.64
N LEU A 75 9.25 13.65 7.02
CA LEU A 75 9.63 12.50 7.84
C LEU A 75 10.70 11.64 7.17
N LEU A 76 10.60 11.46 5.86
CA LEU A 76 11.60 10.73 5.06
C LEU A 76 12.93 11.49 5.00
N LYS A 77 12.92 12.80 4.74
CA LYS A 77 14.14 13.63 4.74
C LYS A 77 14.85 13.62 6.09
N LEU A 78 14.09 13.56 7.18
CA LEU A 78 14.59 13.50 8.54
C LEU A 78 14.97 12.08 8.99
N GLY A 79 14.72 11.05 8.16
CA GLY A 79 15.10 9.66 8.42
C GLY A 79 14.15 8.88 9.35
N TYR A 80 12.95 9.39 9.60
CA TYR A 80 11.91 8.71 10.38
C TYR A 80 11.09 7.72 9.56
N VAL A 81 11.07 7.89 8.24
CA VAL A 81 10.41 6.99 7.27
C VAL A 81 11.43 6.58 6.22
N LYS A 82 11.38 5.31 5.79
CA LYS A 82 12.25 4.79 4.74
C LYS A 82 11.69 5.08 3.36
N SER A 83 12.58 5.31 2.41
CA SER A 83 12.21 5.40 1.00
C SER A 83 11.95 4.00 0.43
N ASP A 84 11.03 3.94 -0.53
CA ASP A 84 10.70 2.74 -1.28
C ASP A 84 11.63 2.49 -2.48
N ASP A 85 12.52 3.43 -2.77
CA ASP A 85 13.45 3.35 -3.89
C ASP A 85 14.91 3.63 -3.47
N ASN A 86 15.82 3.43 -4.42
CA ASN A 86 17.25 3.68 -4.23
C ASN A 86 17.61 5.17 -4.29
N SER A 87 16.65 6.05 -4.63
CA SER A 87 16.89 7.49 -4.66
C SER A 87 16.86 8.07 -3.24
N GLY A 88 16.11 7.43 -2.34
CA GLY A 88 15.95 7.91 -0.97
C GLY A 88 14.92 9.02 -0.84
N PHE A 89 14.17 9.34 -1.90
CA PHE A 89 13.28 10.51 -1.94
C PHE A 89 11.79 10.20 -1.98
N TYR A 90 11.38 8.95 -2.21
CA TYR A 90 9.97 8.63 -2.46
C TYR A 90 9.43 7.55 -1.54
N VAL A 91 8.19 7.75 -1.10
CA VAL A 91 7.30 6.72 -0.58
C VAL A 91 6.16 6.55 -1.58
N THR A 92 5.87 5.32 -1.97
CA THR A 92 4.94 5.01 -3.05
C THR A 92 3.66 4.38 -2.53
N ASN A 93 2.53 4.84 -3.06
CA ASN A 93 1.23 4.27 -2.77
C ASN A 93 1.05 2.95 -3.56
N PRO A 94 0.90 1.79 -2.89
CA PRO A 94 0.78 0.50 -3.56
C PRO A 94 -0.53 0.31 -4.35
N LYS A 95 -1.52 1.20 -4.19
CA LYS A 95 -2.79 1.16 -4.94
C LYS A 95 -2.66 1.72 -6.35
N ASN A 96 -1.92 2.82 -6.51
CA ASN A 96 -1.88 3.61 -7.75
C ASN A 96 -0.46 4.03 -8.19
N ASN A 97 0.58 3.65 -7.45
CA ASN A 97 1.97 4.00 -7.67
C ASN A 97 2.30 5.50 -7.59
N GLU A 98 1.39 6.32 -7.06
CA GLU A 98 1.64 7.75 -6.84
C GLU A 98 2.50 7.98 -5.59
N SER A 99 3.15 9.13 -5.52
CA SER A 99 3.94 9.53 -4.36
C SER A 99 3.06 9.85 -3.16
N MET A 100 3.40 9.31 -1.99
CA MET A 100 2.80 9.61 -0.70
C MET A 100 3.51 10.76 0.02
N ASN A 101 4.56 11.35 -0.55
CA ASN A 101 5.38 12.37 0.12
C ASN A 101 4.58 13.60 0.59
N ASN A 102 3.50 13.93 -0.12
CA ASN A 102 2.62 15.06 0.21
C ASN A 102 1.49 14.70 1.19
N LEU A 103 1.39 13.43 1.61
CA LEU A 103 0.45 13.03 2.65
C LEU A 103 0.83 13.74 3.95
N ILE A 104 -0.16 14.35 4.60
CA ILE A 104 0.03 15.10 5.84
C ILE A 104 -0.32 14.19 7.01
N ILE A 105 0.57 14.16 8.00
CA ILE A 105 0.38 13.45 9.26
C ILE A 105 0.26 14.50 10.36
N CYS A 106 -0.87 14.51 11.05
CA CYS A 106 -1.01 15.26 12.29
C CYS A 106 -0.24 14.53 13.39
N VAL A 107 0.68 15.25 14.03
CA VAL A 107 1.41 14.82 15.22
C VAL A 107 1.05 15.75 16.37
N LYS A 108 0.53 15.21 17.47
CA LYS A 108 0.17 16.01 18.64
C LYS A 108 0.50 15.28 19.93
N TYR A 109 0.62 16.03 21.02
CA TYR A 109 0.82 15.48 22.35
C TYR A 109 -0.44 15.68 23.17
N GLU A 110 -1.12 14.59 23.48
CA GLU A 110 -2.42 14.61 24.16
C GLU A 110 -2.44 13.52 25.23
N ASN A 111 -2.93 13.85 26.42
CA ASN A 111 -3.05 12.92 27.55
C ASN A 111 -1.73 12.19 27.92
N GLY A 112 -0.61 12.91 27.88
CA GLY A 112 0.69 12.38 28.28
C GLY A 112 1.35 11.46 27.25
N LYS A 113 0.86 11.45 26.00
CA LYS A 113 1.42 10.63 24.93
C LYS A 113 1.37 11.34 23.58
N VAL A 114 2.32 11.00 22.70
CA VAL A 114 2.27 11.38 21.30
C VAL A 114 1.16 10.58 20.60
N VAL A 115 0.36 11.26 19.79
CA VAL A 115 -0.68 10.67 18.96
C VAL A 115 -0.46 11.12 17.52
N THR A 116 -0.57 10.18 16.59
CA THR A 116 -0.38 10.43 15.16
C THR A 116 -1.56 9.91 14.36
N ASN A 117 -2.02 10.71 13.41
CA ASN A 117 -3.05 10.29 12.47
C ASN A 117 -2.83 10.94 11.10
N VAL A 118 -3.37 10.33 10.05
CA VAL A 118 -3.42 10.98 8.73
C VAL A 118 -4.37 12.18 8.83
N SER A 119 -3.88 13.37 8.47
CA SER A 119 -4.73 14.55 8.33
C SER A 119 -5.55 14.41 7.06
N ASN A 120 -6.88 14.57 7.20
CA ASN A 120 -7.82 14.62 6.07
C ASN A 120 -7.89 16.01 5.45
#